data_AF-A0A6F8Y755-F1
#
_entry.id   AF-A0A6F8Y755-F1
#
_cell.length_a   1.000
_cell.length_b   1.000
_cell.length_c   1.000
_cell.angle_alpha   90.00
_cell.angle_beta   90.00
_cell.angle_gamma   90.00
#
_symmetry.space_group_name_H-M   'P 1'
#
loop_
_entity.id
_entity.type
_entity.pdbx_description
1 polymer ?
#
loop_
_entity_poly.entity_id
_entity_poly.type
_entity_poly.pdbx_seq_one_letter_code
_entity_poly.pdbx_strand_id
1 'polypeptide(L)'
;MLTNDAGHDVHVHITNYQDRYYGGGAMLRLYHFDLDRNTIDVETISPWILGQDPSRRNALERQEIELTDANNRFSVPIDFAERFAGFAPVPVRPARPAKPMLVRGTVAYWRFDQGRADGTAVPDGFRIDDLSGLGNHLTRVTLGGSPADALRWTDAHHPDQPAHASLFFNGAKQPARGAYLSTAAGAPLNFATFESGYTIEAFVKLPANVRSINHAWMSILCRMGAGKDAGKTGGDPSEPLATLSMSDGMALQWAVFPGNQNGISTNWGHEMRADEWFHVAVVNDGRTTTLYVDGAELLRNPSTPAIGLAASGEPWFVGAYHYDRIIEQGFYGWLGDIRIVSRPLPVSAFLNA
;
A
#
# COMPACT_ATOMS: atom_id res chain seq x y z
N MET A 1 -32.19 -8.86 21.18
CA MET A 1 -31.61 -9.35 19.92
C MET A 1 -32.12 -10.75 19.71
N LEU A 2 -32.64 -11.08 18.53
CA LEU A 2 -33.02 -12.46 18.21
C LEU A 2 -31.77 -13.19 17.72
N THR A 3 -31.62 -14.46 18.06
CA THR A 3 -30.49 -15.28 17.65
C THR A 3 -31.05 -16.56 17.01
N ASN A 4 -30.46 -17.02 15.91
CA ASN A 4 -30.84 -18.29 15.28
C ASN A 4 -30.17 -19.48 15.98
N ASP A 5 -30.54 -20.70 15.58
CA ASP A 5 -29.97 -21.94 16.14
C ASP A 5 -28.45 -22.11 15.91
N ALA A 6 -27.87 -21.30 15.00
CA ALA A 6 -26.44 -21.25 14.74
C ALA A 6 -25.70 -20.16 15.57
N GLY A 7 -26.39 -19.48 16.50
CA GLY A 7 -25.79 -18.47 17.36
C GLY A 7 -25.59 -17.11 16.69
N HIS A 8 -26.13 -16.88 15.49
CA HIS A 8 -26.04 -15.60 14.79
C HIS A 8 -27.24 -14.71 15.05
N ASP A 9 -27.00 -13.40 15.08
CA ASP A 9 -28.05 -12.42 15.20
C ASP A 9 -29.03 -12.43 14.01
N VAL A 10 -30.29 -12.17 14.35
CA VAL A 10 -31.41 -12.10 13.43
C VAL A 10 -32.05 -10.73 13.55
N HIS A 11 -31.97 -9.96 12.46
CA HIS A 11 -32.62 -8.66 12.33
C HIS A 11 -33.98 -8.84 11.66
N VAL A 12 -35.06 -8.57 12.38
CA VAL A 12 -36.43 -8.65 11.87
C VAL A 12 -37.01 -7.24 11.83
N HIS A 13 -37.26 -6.73 10.64
CA HIS A 13 -37.85 -5.42 10.44
C HIS A 13 -39.21 -5.56 9.79
N ILE A 14 -40.24 -5.06 10.48
CA ILE A 14 -41.61 -4.97 9.96
C ILE A 14 -41.94 -3.48 9.85
N THR A 15 -42.46 -3.08 8.71
CA THR A 15 -42.90 -1.71 8.47
C THR A 15 -44.36 -1.70 8.05
N ASN A 16 -45.08 -0.69 8.53
CA ASN A 16 -46.41 -0.36 8.04
C ASN A 16 -46.46 1.14 7.76
N TYR A 17 -46.69 1.49 6.50
CA TYR A 17 -46.77 2.88 6.05
C TYR A 17 -48.18 3.29 5.63
N GLN A 18 -49.18 2.41 5.77
CA GLN A 18 -50.53 2.63 5.24
C GLN A 18 -51.22 3.89 5.79
N ASP A 19 -50.86 4.32 7.01
CA ASP A 19 -51.44 5.52 7.64
C ASP A 19 -50.75 6.83 7.24
N ARG A 20 -49.72 6.78 6.38
CA ARG A 20 -49.02 7.98 5.88
C ARG A 20 -49.82 8.66 4.77
N TYR A 21 -49.35 9.85 4.36
CA TYR A 21 -49.97 10.67 3.33
C TYR A 21 -50.36 9.86 2.07
N TYR A 22 -51.58 10.08 1.58
CA TYR A 22 -52.19 9.30 0.48
C TYR A 22 -52.13 7.78 0.65
N GLY A 23 -52.37 7.27 1.86
CA GLY A 23 -52.43 5.82 2.11
C GLY A 23 -51.07 5.13 2.03
N GLY A 24 -50.00 5.87 2.38
CA GLY A 24 -48.64 5.36 2.35
C GLY A 24 -47.77 5.81 1.19
N GLY A 25 -48.31 6.56 0.22
CA GLY A 25 -47.50 7.15 -0.86
C GLY A 25 -46.56 6.18 -1.58
N ALA A 26 -46.91 4.89 -1.64
CA ALA A 26 -46.05 3.81 -2.14
C ALA A 26 -44.65 3.73 -1.48
N MET A 27 -44.54 4.02 -0.18
CA MET A 27 -43.28 3.98 0.57
C MET A 27 -42.55 2.65 0.43
N LEU A 28 -41.25 2.72 0.15
CA LEU A 28 -40.33 1.60 0.11
C LEU A 28 -39.25 1.79 1.16
N ARG A 29 -38.90 0.70 1.85
CA ARG A 29 -37.69 0.63 2.68
C ARG A 29 -36.61 -0.13 1.91
N LEU A 30 -35.49 0.52 1.68
CA LEU A 30 -34.33 -0.01 0.96
C LEU A 30 -33.25 -0.43 1.95
N TYR A 31 -32.56 -1.52 1.62
CA TYR A 31 -31.43 -2.06 2.39
C TYR A 31 -30.23 -2.12 1.46
N HIS A 32 -29.24 -1.27 1.72
CA HIS A 32 -28.00 -1.24 0.97
C HIS A 32 -26.90 -1.97 1.74
N PHE A 33 -26.47 -3.10 1.21
CA PHE A 33 -25.38 -3.91 1.78
C PHE A 33 -24.05 -3.34 1.31
N ASP A 34 -23.34 -2.66 2.20
CA ASP A 34 -22.00 -2.13 1.95
C ASP A 34 -20.97 -3.04 2.61
N LEU A 35 -20.40 -3.93 1.79
CA LEU A 35 -19.45 -4.95 2.25
C LEU A 35 -18.13 -4.34 2.73
N ASP A 36 -17.72 -3.20 2.19
CA ASP A 36 -16.46 -2.55 2.56
C ASP A 36 -16.56 -1.85 3.92
N ARG A 37 -17.73 -1.27 4.23
CA ARG A 37 -18.02 -0.66 5.53
C ARG A 37 -18.59 -1.64 6.56
N ASN A 38 -18.76 -2.92 6.21
CA ASN A 38 -19.38 -3.92 7.10
C ASN A 38 -20.70 -3.40 7.70
N THR A 39 -21.56 -2.83 6.84
CA THR A 39 -22.77 -2.14 7.27
C THR A 39 -23.91 -2.35 6.29
N ILE A 40 -25.14 -2.47 6.79
CA ILE A 40 -26.36 -2.37 6.01
C ILE A 40 -26.99 -1.01 6.29
N ASP A 41 -27.01 -0.12 5.31
CA ASP A 41 -27.71 1.15 5.42
C ASP A 41 -29.17 0.98 5.01
N VAL A 42 -30.05 1.52 5.84
CA VAL A 42 -31.49 1.43 5.67
C VAL A 42 -32.04 2.82 5.47
N GLU A 43 -32.78 3.02 4.39
CA GLU A 43 -33.51 4.25 4.11
C GLU A 43 -34.95 3.96 3.69
N THR A 44 -35.84 4.93 3.90
CA THR A 44 -37.25 4.81 3.54
C THR A 44 -37.69 6.01 2.72
N ILE A 45 -38.16 5.75 1.50
CA ILE A 45 -38.51 6.79 0.52
C ILE A 45 -39.87 6.51 -0.14
N SER A 46 -40.52 7.57 -0.64
CA SER A 46 -41.68 7.47 -1.52
C SER A 46 -41.27 7.62 -2.99
N PRO A 47 -41.08 6.52 -3.75
CA PRO A 47 -40.81 6.60 -5.19
C PRO A 47 -41.95 7.28 -5.96
N TRP A 48 -43.20 7.15 -5.51
CA TRP A 48 -44.35 7.78 -6.16
C TRP A 48 -44.29 9.31 -6.07
N ILE A 49 -43.99 9.87 -4.89
CA ILE A 49 -43.81 11.32 -4.72
C ILE A 49 -42.56 11.80 -5.47
N LEU A 50 -41.46 11.05 -5.39
CA LEU A 50 -40.22 11.35 -6.12
C LEU A 50 -40.43 11.41 -7.64
N GLY A 51 -41.34 10.60 -8.18
CA GLY A 51 -41.71 10.59 -9.59
C GLY A 51 -42.62 11.75 -10.04
N GLN A 52 -43.22 12.50 -9.11
CA GLN A 52 -44.03 13.68 -9.45
C GLN A 52 -43.15 14.89 -9.80
N ASP A 53 -43.68 15.84 -10.56
CA ASP A 53 -43.02 17.13 -10.86
C ASP A 53 -42.68 17.89 -9.57
N PRO A 54 -41.39 18.18 -9.28
CA PRO A 54 -40.97 18.87 -8.07
C PRO A 54 -41.63 20.23 -7.86
N SER A 55 -41.95 20.96 -8.93
CA SER A 55 -42.56 22.30 -8.87
C SER A 55 -44.03 22.26 -8.41
N ARG A 56 -44.67 21.09 -8.52
CA ARG A 56 -46.09 20.90 -8.22
C ARG A 56 -46.35 20.26 -6.87
N ARG A 57 -45.30 19.82 -6.16
CA ARG A 57 -45.43 19.17 -4.85
C ARG A 57 -45.94 20.14 -3.80
N ASN A 58 -46.89 19.70 -2.99
CA ASN A 58 -47.34 20.45 -1.83
C ASN A 58 -46.41 20.24 -0.62
N ALA A 59 -46.70 20.92 0.50
CA ALA A 59 -45.84 20.87 1.68
C ALA A 59 -45.79 19.48 2.35
N LEU A 60 -46.90 18.74 2.35
CA LEU A 60 -46.98 17.39 2.93
C LEU A 60 -46.25 16.37 2.06
N GLU A 61 -46.40 16.45 0.73
CA GLU A 61 -45.64 15.62 -0.20
C GLU A 61 -44.13 15.80 0.01
N ARG A 62 -43.66 17.04 0.17
CA ARG A 62 -42.23 17.29 0.44
C ARG A 62 -41.72 16.67 1.74
N GLN A 63 -42.56 16.57 2.77
CA GLN A 63 -42.21 15.96 4.05
C GLN A 63 -42.18 14.43 3.99
N GLU A 64 -42.89 13.84 3.02
CA GLU A 64 -43.05 12.39 2.85
C GLU A 64 -42.19 11.83 1.69
N ILE A 65 -41.26 12.62 1.13
CA ILE A 65 -40.30 12.14 0.12
C ILE A 65 -39.37 11.08 0.72
N GLU A 66 -38.84 11.37 1.91
CA GLU A 66 -37.91 10.53 2.66
C GLU A 66 -38.29 10.62 4.15
N LEU A 67 -38.37 9.48 4.81
CA LEU A 67 -38.55 9.42 6.25
C LEU A 67 -37.18 9.35 6.92
N THR A 68 -36.81 10.43 7.62
CA THR A 68 -35.46 10.61 8.19
C THR A 68 -35.37 10.31 9.69
N ASP A 69 -36.46 9.87 10.32
CA ASP A 69 -36.44 9.48 11.72
C ASP A 69 -35.64 8.18 11.94
N ALA A 70 -35.22 7.96 13.18
CA ALA A 70 -34.33 6.86 13.54
C ALA A 70 -34.87 5.45 13.22
N ASN A 71 -36.18 5.29 13.02
CA ASN A 71 -36.75 4.00 12.62
C ASN A 71 -36.74 3.80 11.10
N ASN A 72 -36.54 4.85 10.31
CA ASN A 72 -36.65 4.85 8.86
C ASN A 72 -35.34 5.16 8.12
N ARG A 73 -34.39 5.79 8.81
CA ARG A 73 -33.03 6.02 8.35
C ARG A 73 -32.02 5.62 9.43
N PHE A 74 -31.39 4.46 9.26
CA PHE A 74 -30.44 3.90 10.23
C PHE A 74 -29.48 2.92 9.56
N SER A 75 -28.42 2.56 10.28
CA SER A 75 -27.40 1.61 9.82
C SER A 75 -27.32 0.41 10.76
N VAL A 76 -27.10 -0.77 10.20
CA VAL A 76 -26.88 -2.01 10.96
C VAL A 76 -25.43 -2.44 10.73
N PRO A 77 -24.54 -2.36 11.75
CA PRO A 77 -23.19 -2.89 11.63
C PRO A 77 -23.25 -4.43 11.56
N ILE A 78 -22.50 -5.01 10.65
CA ILE A 78 -22.43 -6.46 10.45
C ILE A 78 -21.08 -6.83 9.83
N ASP A 79 -20.31 -7.68 10.51
CA ASP A 79 -19.12 -8.27 9.90
C ASP A 79 -19.57 -9.34 8.90
N PHE A 80 -19.60 -9.00 7.61
CA PHE A 80 -20.08 -9.92 6.58
C PHE A 80 -19.16 -11.14 6.42
N ALA A 81 -17.85 -10.96 6.60
CA ALA A 81 -16.89 -12.04 6.49
C ALA A 81 -17.13 -13.08 7.59
N GLU A 82 -17.27 -12.63 8.85
CA GLU A 82 -17.63 -13.50 9.97
C GLU A 82 -19.04 -14.10 9.77
N ARG A 83 -20.02 -13.28 9.37
CA ARG A 83 -21.42 -13.70 9.21
C ARG A 83 -21.59 -14.87 8.24
N PHE A 84 -20.78 -14.90 7.19
CA PHE A 84 -20.88 -15.88 6.10
C PHE A 84 -19.76 -16.92 6.09
N ALA A 85 -18.79 -16.86 7.02
CA ALA A 85 -17.64 -17.76 7.08
C ALA A 85 -18.01 -19.26 7.12
N GLY A 86 -19.15 -19.60 7.72
CA GLY A 86 -19.60 -20.99 7.87
C GLY A 86 -20.01 -21.70 6.57
N PHE A 87 -20.35 -20.98 5.50
CA PHE A 87 -20.75 -21.58 4.22
C PHE A 87 -20.14 -20.90 2.98
N ALA A 88 -19.58 -19.71 3.12
CA ALA A 88 -18.81 -19.01 2.10
C ALA A 88 -17.51 -18.47 2.73
N PRO A 89 -16.61 -19.34 3.23
CA PRO A 89 -15.34 -18.90 3.79
C PRO A 89 -14.56 -18.16 2.71
N VAL A 90 -13.99 -17.00 3.06
CA VAL A 90 -13.03 -16.31 2.20
C VAL A 90 -11.76 -17.17 2.17
N PRO A 91 -11.39 -17.79 1.03
CA PRO A 91 -10.21 -18.65 1.00
C PRO A 91 -8.98 -17.81 1.26
N VAL A 92 -8.27 -18.10 2.36
CA VAL A 92 -6.96 -17.50 2.61
C VAL A 92 -5.99 -18.10 1.60
N ARG A 93 -5.37 -17.24 0.79
CA ARG A 93 -4.33 -17.67 -0.14
C ARG A 93 -3.19 -18.30 0.68
N PRO A 94 -2.76 -19.54 0.39
CA PRO A 94 -1.67 -20.14 1.14
C PRO A 94 -0.34 -19.44 0.83
N ALA A 95 0.57 -19.46 1.80
CA ALA A 95 1.93 -18.98 1.60
C ALA A 95 2.56 -19.65 0.38
N ARG A 96 3.20 -18.85 -0.47
CA ARG A 96 3.81 -19.33 -1.72
C ARG A 96 5.32 -19.45 -1.52
N PRO A 97 5.94 -20.59 -1.85
CA PRO A 97 7.39 -20.75 -1.75
C PRO A 97 8.14 -19.72 -2.61
N ALA A 98 9.39 -19.43 -2.27
CA ALA A 98 10.16 -18.43 -2.99
C ALA A 98 10.46 -18.83 -4.44
N LYS A 99 10.73 -20.12 -4.70
CA LYS A 99 11.18 -20.61 -6.02
C LYS A 99 10.21 -20.29 -7.17
N PRO A 100 8.89 -20.52 -7.07
CA PRO A 100 7.94 -20.10 -8.10
C PRO A 100 7.83 -18.58 -8.29
N MET A 101 8.23 -17.78 -7.30
CA MET A 101 8.20 -16.31 -7.38
C MET A 101 9.44 -15.75 -8.10
N LEU A 102 10.43 -16.58 -8.44
CA LEU A 102 11.62 -16.17 -9.19
C LEU A 102 11.34 -16.23 -10.71
N VAL A 103 10.81 -15.13 -11.25
CA VAL A 103 10.63 -14.98 -12.70
C VAL A 103 11.96 -14.69 -13.40
N ARG A 104 12.06 -14.98 -14.71
CA ARG A 104 13.28 -14.67 -15.50
C ARG A 104 13.69 -13.22 -15.31
N GLY A 105 14.97 -12.99 -14.97
CA GLY A 105 15.52 -11.66 -14.73
C GLY A 105 15.37 -11.17 -13.28
N THR A 106 14.85 -11.98 -12.35
CA THR A 106 14.87 -11.61 -10.92
C THR A 106 16.31 -11.42 -10.47
N VAL A 107 16.66 -10.20 -10.05
CA VAL A 107 18.00 -9.84 -9.59
C VAL A 107 18.09 -9.68 -8.07
N ALA A 108 16.96 -9.45 -7.41
CA ALA A 108 16.87 -9.49 -5.96
C ALA A 108 15.48 -9.97 -5.56
N TYR A 109 15.40 -10.82 -4.55
CA TYR A 109 14.14 -11.15 -3.90
C TYR A 109 14.36 -11.33 -2.41
N TRP A 110 13.84 -10.36 -1.63
CA TRP A 110 13.94 -10.34 -0.19
C TRP A 110 12.59 -10.68 0.42
N ARG A 111 12.60 -11.68 1.30
CA ARG A 111 11.47 -12.05 2.15
C ARG A 111 11.85 -11.80 3.60
N PHE A 112 10.84 -11.60 4.43
CA PHE A 112 11.01 -11.27 5.83
C PHE A 112 10.44 -12.35 6.76
N ASP A 113 10.61 -13.61 6.36
CA ASP A 113 10.17 -14.84 7.02
C ASP A 113 11.34 -15.68 7.56
N GLN A 114 12.56 -15.12 7.59
CA GLN A 114 13.73 -15.70 8.27
C GLN A 114 13.67 -15.51 9.80
N GLY A 115 12.65 -14.76 10.24
CA GLY A 115 12.48 -14.23 11.57
C GLY A 115 11.92 -15.18 12.59
N ARG A 116 12.10 -14.76 13.84
CA ARG A 116 11.57 -15.43 15.04
C ARG A 116 10.10 -15.02 15.25
N ALA A 117 9.54 -15.39 16.40
CA ALA A 117 8.19 -15.01 16.81
C ALA A 117 7.85 -13.53 16.56
N ASP A 118 6.58 -13.28 16.23
CA ASP A 118 5.99 -11.95 16.06
C ASP A 118 6.41 -10.96 17.16
N GLY A 119 6.72 -9.73 16.76
CA GLY A 119 7.14 -8.64 17.63
C GLY A 119 8.60 -8.68 18.10
N THR A 120 9.34 -9.75 17.83
CA THR A 120 10.75 -9.84 18.26
C THR A 120 11.67 -8.93 17.44
N ALA A 121 12.66 -8.33 18.11
CA ALA A 121 13.65 -7.46 17.45
C ALA A 121 14.54 -8.26 16.49
N VAL A 122 14.75 -7.72 15.28
CA VAL A 122 15.75 -8.21 14.33
C VAL A 122 17.13 -7.81 14.88
N PRO A 123 18.10 -8.70 15.12
CA PRO A 123 19.42 -8.31 15.66
C PRO A 123 20.19 -7.32 14.77
N ASP A 124 20.98 -6.43 15.35
CA ASP A 124 21.80 -5.48 14.56
C ASP A 124 22.86 -6.26 13.75
N GLY A 125 23.11 -5.85 12.51
CA GLY A 125 23.95 -6.60 11.58
C GLY A 125 23.34 -7.92 11.09
N PHE A 126 22.07 -8.23 11.41
CA PHE A 126 21.40 -9.41 10.88
C PHE A 126 21.30 -9.35 9.37
N ARG A 127 21.58 -10.48 8.72
CA ARG A 127 21.55 -10.62 7.27
C ARG A 127 20.19 -11.14 6.81
N ILE A 128 19.57 -10.44 5.88
CA ILE A 128 18.41 -10.92 5.12
C ILE A 128 18.91 -11.51 3.80
N ASP A 129 18.63 -12.78 3.58
CA ASP A 129 19.07 -13.43 2.36
C ASP A 129 18.35 -12.93 1.09
N ASP A 130 19.13 -12.73 0.03
CA ASP A 130 18.64 -12.58 -1.34
C ASP A 130 18.36 -13.96 -1.94
N LEU A 131 17.08 -14.21 -2.18
CA LEU A 131 16.59 -15.49 -2.69
C LEU A 131 16.67 -15.60 -4.22
N SER A 132 17.09 -14.54 -4.92
CA SER A 132 17.43 -14.63 -6.35
C SER A 132 18.69 -15.46 -6.60
N GLY A 133 19.55 -15.59 -5.59
CA GLY A 133 20.85 -16.26 -5.68
C GLY A 133 21.96 -15.41 -6.29
N LEU A 134 21.74 -14.11 -6.52
CA LEU A 134 22.73 -13.20 -7.11
C LEU A 134 23.58 -12.44 -6.08
N GLY A 135 23.41 -12.73 -4.79
CA GLY A 135 24.28 -12.20 -3.74
C GLY A 135 23.89 -10.80 -3.26
N ASN A 136 22.70 -10.31 -3.58
CA ASN A 136 22.21 -8.98 -3.17
C ASN A 136 21.62 -8.99 -1.76
N HIS A 137 22.26 -9.70 -0.83
CA HIS A 137 21.80 -9.81 0.56
C HIS A 137 21.75 -8.44 1.23
N LEU A 138 20.82 -8.28 2.15
CA LEU A 138 20.72 -7.07 2.96
C LEU A 138 21.28 -7.32 4.36
N THR A 139 21.76 -6.26 5.01
CA THR A 139 22.21 -6.27 6.40
C THR A 139 21.46 -5.18 7.17
N ARG A 140 20.93 -5.50 8.35
CA ARG A 140 20.34 -4.49 9.25
C ARG A 140 21.40 -3.51 9.72
N VAL A 141 21.07 -2.22 9.63
CA VAL A 141 21.84 -1.11 10.18
C VAL A 141 20.96 -0.28 11.11
N THR A 142 21.39 -0.08 12.35
CA THR A 142 20.68 0.76 13.33
C THR A 142 21.18 2.20 13.30
N LEU A 143 20.26 3.17 13.20
CA LEU A 143 20.58 4.59 13.28
C LEU A 143 20.91 4.97 14.74
N GLY A 144 21.87 5.87 14.94
CA GLY A 144 22.34 6.27 16.26
C GLY A 144 21.20 6.71 17.19
N GLY A 145 21.26 6.29 18.45
CA GLY A 145 20.26 6.57 19.49
C GLY A 145 18.86 5.99 19.25
N SER A 146 18.75 4.95 18.42
CA SER A 146 17.55 4.16 18.23
C SER A 146 17.51 2.97 19.19
N PRO A 147 16.32 2.49 19.59
CA PRO A 147 16.20 1.35 20.48
C PRO A 147 16.53 0.03 19.75
N ALA A 148 16.79 -1.03 20.51
CA ALA A 148 17.13 -2.34 19.94
C ALA A 148 16.02 -2.92 19.05
N ASP A 149 14.75 -2.62 19.37
CA ASP A 149 13.53 -3.02 18.67
C ASP A 149 13.08 -2.05 17.57
N ALA A 150 13.98 -1.17 17.10
CA ALA A 150 13.74 -0.26 15.99
C ALA A 150 13.34 -0.96 14.67
N LEU A 151 13.60 -2.28 14.57
CA LEU A 151 13.13 -3.16 13.51
C LEU A 151 12.68 -4.49 14.13
N ARG A 152 11.46 -4.92 13.82
CA ARG A 152 10.85 -6.11 14.40
C ARG A 152 10.29 -7.04 13.33
N TRP A 153 10.39 -8.35 13.58
CA TRP A 153 9.66 -9.36 12.82
C TRP A 153 8.18 -9.25 13.11
N THR A 154 7.34 -9.42 12.08
CA THR A 154 5.91 -9.52 12.30
C THR A 154 5.24 -10.56 11.41
N ASP A 155 4.17 -11.16 11.92
CA ASP A 155 3.30 -12.06 11.16
C ASP A 155 2.26 -11.27 10.34
N ALA A 156 2.17 -9.95 10.49
CA ALA A 156 1.30 -9.11 9.66
C ALA A 156 1.77 -9.12 8.20
N HIS A 157 0.84 -9.33 7.26
CA HIS A 157 1.14 -9.38 5.83
C HIS A 157 -0.09 -9.00 4.99
N HIS A 158 0.15 -8.60 3.74
CA HIS A 158 -0.91 -8.51 2.73
C HIS A 158 -1.44 -9.93 2.41
N PRO A 159 -2.76 -10.15 2.24
CA PRO A 159 -3.33 -11.48 1.96
C PRO A 159 -2.73 -12.20 0.74
N ASP A 160 -2.37 -11.45 -0.31
CA ASP A 160 -1.66 -11.98 -1.47
C ASP A 160 -0.12 -11.96 -1.35
N GLN A 161 0.47 -11.61 -0.23
CA GLN A 161 1.94 -11.63 -0.09
C GLN A 161 2.47 -13.06 -0.04
N PRO A 162 3.51 -13.44 -0.81
CA PRO A 162 4.02 -14.82 -0.79
C PRO A 162 4.54 -15.32 0.57
N ALA A 163 5.29 -14.50 1.32
CA ALA A 163 5.99 -14.96 2.53
C ALA A 163 5.15 -15.04 3.80
N HIS A 164 3.97 -14.41 3.83
CA HIS A 164 3.13 -14.31 5.03
C HIS A 164 3.85 -13.76 6.27
N ALA A 165 4.84 -12.88 6.07
CA ALA A 165 5.61 -12.25 7.14
C ALA A 165 6.15 -10.90 6.67
N SER A 166 6.37 -9.96 7.57
CA SER A 166 6.92 -8.65 7.24
C SER A 166 7.83 -8.12 8.34
N LEU A 167 8.44 -6.96 8.09
CA LEU A 167 9.17 -6.21 9.11
C LEU A 167 8.42 -4.94 9.46
N PHE A 168 8.28 -4.67 10.75
CA PHE A 168 7.88 -3.36 11.25
C PHE A 168 9.10 -2.48 11.48
N PHE A 169 9.16 -1.35 10.78
CA PHE A 169 10.17 -0.31 10.93
C PHE A 169 9.64 0.79 11.84
N ASN A 170 10.39 1.11 12.90
CA ASN A 170 10.05 2.17 13.85
C ASN A 170 10.99 3.37 13.67
N GLY A 171 11.08 3.87 12.43
CA GLY A 171 11.92 5.01 12.08
C GLY A 171 11.30 6.36 12.43
N ALA A 172 12.13 7.41 12.47
CA ALA A 172 11.71 8.80 12.66
C ALA A 172 12.64 9.76 11.93
N LYS A 173 12.23 11.03 11.85
CA LYS A 173 12.96 12.15 11.25
C LYS A 173 13.18 13.25 12.29
N GLN A 174 14.28 13.99 12.14
CA GLN A 174 14.64 15.15 12.98
C GLN A 174 14.60 14.87 14.50
N PRO A 175 15.55 14.07 15.05
CA PRO A 175 16.68 13.45 14.35
C PRO A 175 16.29 12.15 13.64
N ALA A 176 17.13 11.72 12.69
CA ALA A 176 16.98 10.40 12.08
C ALA A 176 17.10 9.31 13.16
N ARG A 177 16.07 8.47 13.28
CA ARG A 177 16.02 7.29 14.16
C ARG A 177 15.45 6.10 13.39
N GLY A 178 15.62 4.91 13.96
CA GLY A 178 15.14 3.66 13.42
C GLY A 178 16.25 2.69 13.08
N ALA A 179 15.93 1.73 12.24
CA ALA A 179 16.89 0.89 11.55
C ALA A 179 16.42 0.69 10.11
N TYR A 180 17.34 0.34 9.23
CA TYR A 180 17.08 0.04 7.83
C TYR A 180 17.88 -1.17 7.41
N LEU A 181 17.65 -1.67 6.20
CA LEU A 181 18.43 -2.75 5.62
C LEU A 181 19.27 -2.20 4.48
N SER A 182 20.51 -2.63 4.34
CA SER A 182 21.45 -2.15 3.33
C SER A 182 22.07 -3.31 2.57
N THR A 183 22.18 -3.21 1.25
CA THR A 183 22.99 -4.16 0.47
C THR A 183 24.47 -4.02 0.82
N ALA A 184 25.25 -5.11 0.73
CA ALA A 184 26.71 -5.02 0.85
C ALA A 184 27.32 -4.13 -0.24
N ALA A 185 28.48 -3.50 0.02
CA ALA A 185 29.14 -2.57 -0.92
C ALA A 185 29.42 -3.19 -2.31
N GLY A 186 29.72 -4.49 -2.37
CA GLY A 186 30.00 -5.22 -3.62
C GLY A 186 28.79 -5.94 -4.23
N ALA A 187 27.57 -5.71 -3.75
CA ALA A 187 26.38 -6.37 -4.27
C ALA A 187 26.17 -6.01 -5.77
N PRO A 188 25.96 -6.99 -6.67
CA PRO A 188 25.78 -6.71 -8.11
C PRO A 188 24.69 -5.68 -8.43
N LEU A 189 23.62 -5.63 -7.63
CA LEU A 189 22.52 -4.66 -7.76
C LEU A 189 22.99 -3.20 -7.64
N ASN A 190 24.07 -2.93 -6.89
CA ASN A 190 24.61 -1.58 -6.70
C ASN A 190 25.17 -0.99 -8.01
N PHE A 191 25.52 -1.83 -8.97
CA PHE A 191 26.06 -1.44 -10.28
C PHE A 191 25.03 -1.52 -11.41
N ALA A 192 23.85 -2.09 -11.15
CA ALA A 192 22.84 -2.27 -12.18
C ALA A 192 22.28 -0.92 -12.66
N THR A 193 22.24 -0.74 -13.98
CA THR A 193 21.68 0.46 -14.65
C THR A 193 20.33 0.21 -15.31
N PHE A 194 19.94 -1.06 -15.50
CA PHE A 194 18.61 -1.44 -16.01
C PHE A 194 18.19 -0.76 -17.33
N GLU A 195 19.12 -0.59 -18.27
CA GLU A 195 18.84 0.10 -19.55
C GLU A 195 17.75 -0.57 -20.39
N SER A 196 17.55 -1.88 -20.25
CA SER A 196 16.46 -2.63 -20.90
C SER A 196 15.14 -2.64 -20.11
N GLY A 197 15.04 -1.81 -19.07
CA GLY A 197 13.88 -1.74 -18.19
C GLY A 197 14.02 -2.57 -16.92
N TYR A 198 13.04 -2.43 -16.04
CA TYR A 198 13.01 -3.07 -14.72
C TYR A 198 11.58 -3.21 -14.20
N THR A 199 11.42 -4.05 -13.18
CA THR A 199 10.25 -4.07 -12.31
C THR A 199 10.70 -4.15 -10.87
N ILE A 200 10.21 -3.23 -10.04
CA ILE A 200 10.45 -3.20 -8.59
C ILE A 200 9.09 -3.38 -7.92
N GLU A 201 8.99 -4.32 -7.00
CA GLU A 201 7.75 -4.63 -6.28
C GLU A 201 8.01 -4.61 -4.78
N ALA A 202 7.05 -4.13 -4.01
CA ALA A 202 7.07 -4.15 -2.55
C ALA A 202 5.65 -4.29 -1.99
N PHE A 203 5.51 -4.97 -0.86
CA PHE A 203 4.29 -4.88 -0.03
C PHE A 203 4.51 -3.86 1.09
N VAL A 204 3.54 -2.97 1.30
CA VAL A 204 3.66 -1.89 2.28
C VAL A 204 2.35 -1.68 3.03
N LYS A 205 2.43 -1.43 4.33
CA LYS A 205 1.33 -0.95 5.16
C LYS A 205 1.78 0.23 6.01
N LEU A 206 0.95 1.27 6.07
CA LEU A 206 1.21 2.45 6.88
C LEU A 206 0.46 2.34 8.24
N PRO A 207 1.04 2.80 9.35
CA PRO A 207 0.34 2.82 10.64
C PRO A 207 -0.85 3.79 10.66
N ALA A 208 -1.90 3.47 11.44
CA ALA A 208 -3.09 4.29 11.57
C ALA A 208 -2.79 5.76 11.95
N ASN A 209 -1.74 5.98 12.75
CA ASN A 209 -1.33 7.30 13.20
C ASN A 209 -0.35 8.02 12.26
N VAL A 210 0.07 7.44 11.13
CA VAL A 210 1.17 7.94 10.27
C VAL A 210 1.04 9.42 9.89
N ARG A 211 -0.20 9.95 9.78
CA ARG A 211 -0.50 11.34 9.42
C ARG A 211 -0.42 12.32 10.59
N SER A 212 -0.47 11.81 11.81
CA SER A 212 -0.38 12.61 13.03
C SER A 212 1.07 12.81 13.51
N ILE A 213 2.01 12.15 12.83
CA ILE A 213 3.44 12.16 13.13
C ILE A 213 4.23 12.54 11.88
N ASN A 214 5.37 13.19 12.04
CA ASN A 214 6.14 13.71 10.91
C ASN A 214 6.96 12.61 10.22
N HIS A 215 6.36 11.96 9.21
CA HIS A 215 7.03 10.97 8.36
C HIS A 215 7.07 11.32 6.87
N ALA A 216 6.95 12.61 6.55
CA ALA A 216 7.05 13.10 5.18
C ALA A 216 8.40 12.73 4.56
N TRP A 217 8.35 12.10 3.38
CA TRP A 217 9.48 11.68 2.56
C TRP A 217 10.22 10.42 3.04
N MET A 218 9.61 9.62 3.93
CA MET A 218 10.17 8.31 4.26
C MET A 218 10.19 7.38 3.04
N SER A 219 11.21 6.53 2.93
CA SER A 219 11.44 5.70 1.75
C SER A 219 11.24 4.21 2.04
N ILE A 220 10.55 3.52 1.12
CA ILE A 220 10.46 2.05 1.07
C ILE A 220 11.79 1.48 0.57
N LEU A 221 12.27 2.01 -0.56
CA LEU A 221 13.48 1.57 -1.24
C LEU A 221 14.22 2.80 -1.78
N CYS A 222 15.50 2.93 -1.45
CA CYS A 222 16.32 4.06 -1.85
C CYS A 222 17.68 3.58 -2.36
N ARG A 223 18.22 4.20 -3.42
CA ARG A 223 19.58 3.96 -3.89
C ARG A 223 20.50 5.05 -3.35
N MET A 224 21.54 4.66 -2.63
CA MET A 224 22.57 5.58 -2.17
C MET A 224 23.31 6.23 -3.35
N GLY A 225 23.83 7.43 -3.10
CA GLY A 225 24.43 8.30 -4.12
C GLY A 225 23.47 9.41 -4.50
N ALA A 226 24.02 10.60 -4.67
CA ALA A 226 23.30 11.78 -5.13
C ALA A 226 23.41 11.92 -6.65
N GLY A 227 22.47 12.63 -7.29
CA GLY A 227 22.54 12.94 -8.73
C GLY A 227 23.91 13.45 -9.18
N LYS A 228 24.53 14.34 -8.40
CA LYS A 228 25.87 14.89 -8.67
C LYS A 228 26.97 13.84 -8.73
N ASP A 229 26.85 12.74 -7.98
CA ASP A 229 27.81 11.63 -7.98
C ASP A 229 27.76 10.84 -9.30
N ALA A 230 26.63 10.91 -10.02
CA ALA A 230 26.45 10.37 -11.36
C ALA A 230 26.60 11.44 -12.47
N GLY A 231 27.19 12.59 -12.16
CA GLY A 231 27.42 13.69 -13.10
C GLY A 231 26.16 14.46 -13.53
N LYS A 232 25.04 14.30 -12.80
CA LYS A 232 23.79 15.00 -13.09
C LYS A 232 23.84 16.43 -12.56
N THR A 233 23.31 17.38 -13.31
CA THR A 233 23.29 18.80 -12.94
C THR A 233 21.90 19.45 -13.01
N GLY A 234 20.88 18.73 -13.47
CA GLY A 234 19.51 19.23 -13.58
C GLY A 234 18.64 18.82 -12.39
N GLY A 235 17.60 19.61 -12.11
CA GLY A 235 16.72 19.39 -10.95
C GLY A 235 17.44 19.75 -9.65
N ASP A 236 17.34 18.86 -8.65
CA ASP A 236 18.16 18.92 -7.43
C ASP A 236 19.19 17.77 -7.45
N PRO A 237 20.46 18.04 -7.80
CA PRO A 237 21.51 17.01 -7.84
C PRO A 237 21.88 16.39 -6.49
N SER A 238 21.34 16.88 -5.37
CA SER A 238 21.54 16.30 -4.05
C SER A 238 20.55 15.17 -3.74
N GLU A 239 19.50 15.03 -4.55
CA GLU A 239 18.51 13.96 -4.40
C GLU A 239 19.09 12.57 -4.69
N PRO A 240 18.52 11.50 -4.10
CA PRO A 240 18.89 10.12 -4.39
C PRO A 240 18.89 9.79 -5.88
N LEU A 241 19.80 8.90 -6.30
CA LEU A 241 19.81 8.34 -7.66
C LEU A 241 18.50 7.62 -8.00
N ALA A 242 17.85 6.99 -7.01
CA ALA A 242 16.53 6.42 -7.12
C ALA A 242 15.87 6.32 -5.74
N THR A 243 14.57 6.61 -5.63
CA THR A 243 13.81 6.40 -4.40
C THR A 243 12.33 6.11 -4.67
N LEU A 244 11.79 5.11 -3.97
CA LEU A 244 10.37 4.84 -3.83
C LEU A 244 9.94 5.32 -2.44
N SER A 245 9.34 6.51 -2.38
CA SER A 245 9.05 7.22 -1.13
C SER A 245 7.57 7.52 -0.94
N MET A 246 7.21 7.86 0.29
CA MET A 246 5.92 8.44 0.66
C MET A 246 6.08 9.95 0.83
N SER A 247 5.27 10.75 0.15
CA SER A 247 5.27 12.21 0.29
C SER A 247 4.75 12.67 1.65
N ASP A 248 4.67 13.97 1.87
CA ASP A 248 3.98 14.57 3.03
C ASP A 248 2.53 14.08 3.22
N GLY A 249 1.77 13.98 2.14
CA GLY A 249 0.42 13.42 2.09
C GLY A 249 0.37 11.88 2.11
N MET A 250 1.49 11.19 2.27
CA MET A 250 1.61 9.73 2.13
C MET A 250 1.20 9.22 0.75
N ALA A 251 1.43 10.01 -0.30
CA ALA A 251 1.32 9.54 -1.67
C ALA A 251 2.63 8.89 -2.11
N LEU A 252 2.55 7.81 -2.89
CA LEU A 252 3.74 7.20 -3.47
C LEU A 252 4.44 8.13 -4.45
N GLN A 253 5.76 8.14 -4.41
CA GLN A 253 6.62 8.78 -5.39
C GLN A 253 7.74 7.82 -5.79
N TRP A 254 7.89 7.58 -7.09
CA TRP A 254 9.12 7.01 -7.64
C TRP A 254 9.90 8.12 -8.33
N ALA A 255 11.01 8.53 -7.73
CA ALA A 255 11.87 9.60 -8.24
C ALA A 255 13.25 9.03 -8.59
N VAL A 256 13.73 9.29 -9.80
CA VAL A 256 14.99 8.73 -10.30
C VAL A 256 15.77 9.71 -11.16
N PHE A 257 17.09 9.57 -11.15
CA PHE A 257 17.94 10.06 -12.23
C PHE A 257 18.11 8.97 -13.29
N PRO A 258 17.43 9.05 -14.45
CA PRO A 258 17.60 8.06 -15.51
C PRO A 258 18.95 8.23 -16.22
N GLY A 259 19.41 7.17 -16.90
CA GLY A 259 20.69 7.18 -17.62
C GLY A 259 20.74 8.21 -18.74
N ASN A 260 19.62 8.41 -19.45
CA ASN A 260 19.53 9.24 -20.66
C ASN A 260 19.17 10.72 -20.43
N GLN A 261 18.93 11.16 -19.19
CA GLN A 261 18.58 12.55 -18.89
C GLN A 261 19.48 13.15 -17.82
N ASN A 262 19.51 14.48 -17.75
CA ASN A 262 20.29 15.21 -16.75
C ASN A 262 19.49 15.59 -15.48
N GLY A 263 18.15 15.53 -15.54
CA GLY A 263 17.27 15.84 -14.42
C GLY A 263 16.52 14.60 -13.89
N ILE A 264 15.75 14.82 -12.83
CA ILE A 264 14.94 13.79 -12.18
C ILE A 264 13.66 13.52 -12.99
N SER A 265 13.31 12.25 -13.15
CA SER A 265 11.97 11.82 -13.59
C SER A 265 11.18 11.34 -12.38
N THR A 266 9.92 11.77 -12.24
CA THR A 266 9.07 11.42 -11.09
C THR A 266 7.73 10.85 -11.53
N ASN A 267 7.41 9.67 -11.01
CA ASN A 267 6.08 9.08 -11.06
C ASN A 267 5.39 9.28 -9.72
N TRP A 268 4.08 9.52 -9.76
CA TRP A 268 3.30 9.84 -8.57
C TRP A 268 2.06 8.96 -8.46
N GLY A 269 1.79 8.51 -7.24
CA GLY A 269 0.56 7.83 -6.87
C GLY A 269 -0.49 8.74 -6.25
N HIS A 270 -1.55 8.13 -5.77
CA HIS A 270 -2.51 8.77 -4.87
C HIS A 270 -2.10 8.60 -3.42
N GLU A 271 -2.81 9.27 -2.53
CA GLU A 271 -2.70 9.10 -1.09
C GLU A 271 -2.97 7.65 -0.68
N MET A 272 -2.04 7.03 0.05
CA MET A 272 -2.19 5.67 0.56
C MET A 272 -3.05 5.66 1.83
N ARG A 273 -3.99 4.72 1.92
CA ARG A 273 -4.80 4.58 3.14
C ARG A 273 -3.94 4.03 4.28
N ALA A 274 -4.18 4.54 5.48
CA ALA A 274 -3.52 4.06 6.69
C ALA A 274 -4.19 2.76 7.17
N ASP A 275 -3.44 1.95 7.89
CA ASP A 275 -3.84 0.65 8.43
C ASP A 275 -4.20 -0.43 7.39
N GLU A 276 -3.85 -0.20 6.13
CA GLU A 276 -4.13 -1.09 5.02
C GLU A 276 -2.86 -1.52 4.30
N TRP A 277 -2.85 -2.78 3.86
CA TRP A 277 -1.77 -3.35 3.05
C TRP A 277 -2.00 -3.08 1.58
N PHE A 278 -0.93 -2.74 0.89
CA PHE A 278 -0.92 -2.56 -0.56
C PHE A 278 0.27 -3.29 -1.18
N HIS A 279 0.05 -3.88 -2.35
CA HIS A 279 1.14 -4.22 -3.28
C HIS A 279 1.45 -3.00 -4.14
N VAL A 280 2.72 -2.64 -4.23
CA VAL A 280 3.22 -1.53 -5.07
C VAL A 280 4.16 -2.11 -6.11
N ALA A 281 4.00 -1.71 -7.36
CA ALA A 281 4.92 -2.06 -8.44
C ALA A 281 5.33 -0.85 -9.28
N VAL A 282 6.61 -0.77 -9.62
CA VAL A 282 7.18 0.20 -10.56
C VAL A 282 7.70 -0.57 -11.76
N VAL A 283 7.13 -0.34 -12.94
CA VAL A 283 7.55 -1.01 -14.18
C VAL A 283 8.14 0.02 -15.13
N ASN A 284 9.41 -0.15 -15.48
CA ASN A 284 10.04 0.57 -16.58
C ASN A 284 10.19 -0.35 -17.78
N ASP A 285 9.64 0.04 -18.93
CA ASP A 285 9.64 -0.76 -20.16
C ASP A 285 10.91 -0.61 -21.02
N GLY A 286 11.95 0.03 -20.46
CA GLY A 286 13.16 0.44 -21.17
C GLY A 286 13.06 1.84 -21.77
N ARG A 287 11.90 2.51 -21.65
CA ARG A 287 11.69 3.87 -22.15
C ARG A 287 10.92 4.74 -21.16
N THR A 288 9.81 4.26 -20.62
CA THR A 288 8.92 4.98 -19.70
C THR A 288 8.63 4.13 -18.47
N THR A 289 8.30 4.80 -17.36
CA THR A 289 7.98 4.14 -16.09
C THR A 289 6.49 4.29 -15.79
N THR A 290 5.87 3.23 -15.29
CA THR A 290 4.49 3.18 -14.82
C THR A 290 4.46 2.68 -13.37
N LEU A 291 3.75 3.40 -12.50
CA LEU A 291 3.53 3.02 -11.11
C LEU A 291 2.15 2.34 -10.97
N TYR A 292 2.10 1.27 -10.18
CA TYR A 292 0.91 0.48 -9.89
C TYR A 292 0.70 0.31 -8.39
N VAL A 293 -0.57 0.29 -7.98
CA VAL A 293 -1.02 -0.16 -6.65
C VAL A 293 -2.05 -1.26 -6.85
N ASP A 294 -1.84 -2.41 -6.22
CA ASP A 294 -2.67 -3.62 -6.34
C ASP A 294 -2.97 -4.02 -7.79
N GLY A 295 -1.98 -3.84 -8.68
CA GLY A 295 -2.11 -4.11 -10.11
C GLY A 295 -2.85 -3.04 -10.92
N ALA A 296 -3.43 -2.02 -10.29
CA ALA A 296 -4.05 -0.88 -10.96
C ALA A 296 -3.01 0.20 -11.31
N GLU A 297 -3.01 0.65 -12.57
CA GLU A 297 -2.14 1.73 -13.05
C GLU A 297 -2.51 3.08 -12.43
N LEU A 298 -1.52 3.81 -11.92
CA LEU A 298 -1.71 5.15 -11.36
C LEU A 298 -1.58 6.23 -12.44
N LEU A 299 -2.30 7.35 -12.27
CA LEU A 299 -2.46 8.34 -13.34
C LEU A 299 -1.19 9.14 -13.67
N ARG A 300 -0.38 9.50 -12.68
CA ARG A 300 0.69 10.50 -12.83
C ARG A 300 2.03 9.87 -13.21
N ASN A 301 2.06 9.30 -14.41
CA ASN A 301 3.27 8.76 -15.04
C ASN A 301 3.74 9.67 -16.19
N PRO A 302 4.98 10.17 -16.18
CA PRO A 302 5.49 10.99 -17.28
C PRO A 302 5.61 10.19 -18.58
N SER A 303 5.26 10.81 -19.70
CA SER A 303 5.53 10.27 -21.04
C SER A 303 6.96 10.56 -21.54
N THR A 304 7.72 11.40 -20.81
CA THR A 304 9.12 11.72 -21.12
C THR A 304 10.00 10.48 -20.93
N PRO A 305 10.82 10.07 -21.93
CA PRO A 305 11.63 8.86 -21.83
C PRO A 305 12.66 8.89 -20.69
N ALA A 306 12.53 7.99 -19.71
CA ALA A 306 13.46 7.76 -18.61
C ALA A 306 14.02 6.33 -18.72
N ILE A 307 15.21 6.20 -19.31
CA ILE A 307 15.86 4.92 -19.60
C ILE A 307 16.75 4.52 -18.42
N GLY A 308 16.47 3.36 -17.83
CA GLY A 308 17.26 2.80 -16.75
C GLY A 308 17.39 3.72 -15.53
N LEU A 309 18.45 3.50 -14.77
CA LEU A 309 18.79 4.20 -13.53
C LEU A 309 20.27 4.54 -13.54
N ALA A 310 20.61 5.78 -13.19
CA ALA A 310 21.98 6.14 -12.88
C ALA A 310 22.49 5.34 -11.66
N ALA A 311 23.80 5.08 -11.64
CA ALA A 311 24.46 4.24 -10.66
C ALA A 311 25.80 4.85 -10.24
N SER A 312 26.07 4.89 -8.94
CA SER A 312 27.39 5.25 -8.37
C SER A 312 28.14 4.04 -7.79
N GLY A 313 27.58 2.82 -7.90
CA GLY A 313 28.15 1.61 -7.28
C GLY A 313 27.87 1.51 -5.77
N GLU A 314 27.03 2.40 -5.23
CA GLU A 314 26.72 2.46 -3.81
C GLU A 314 25.49 1.61 -3.43
N PRO A 315 25.33 1.28 -2.13
CA PRO A 315 24.26 0.40 -1.65
C PRO A 315 22.84 0.87 -1.97
N TRP A 316 21.93 -0.10 -2.05
CA TRP A 316 20.50 0.12 -1.88
C TRP A 316 20.09 -0.03 -0.42
N PHE A 317 19.12 0.77 -0.01
CA PHE A 317 18.50 0.77 1.31
C PHE A 317 17.04 0.35 1.22
N VAL A 318 16.60 -0.52 2.10
CA VAL A 318 15.18 -0.76 2.39
C VAL A 318 14.85 -0.09 3.72
N GLY A 319 13.88 0.82 3.70
CA GLY A 319 13.40 1.51 4.89
C GLY A 319 14.21 2.72 5.36
N ALA A 320 15.00 3.37 4.48
CA ALA A 320 15.68 4.62 4.78
C ALA A 320 15.71 5.56 3.58
N TYR A 321 15.54 6.85 3.86
CA TYR A 321 15.72 7.93 2.90
C TYR A 321 17.02 8.67 3.18
N HIS A 322 17.76 9.03 2.13
CA HIS A 322 18.90 9.94 2.23
C HIS A 322 18.67 11.19 1.39
N TYR A 323 19.28 12.30 1.81
CA TYR A 323 19.41 13.52 1.02
C TYR A 323 20.84 14.01 1.17
N ASP A 324 21.46 14.39 0.07
CA ASP A 324 22.88 14.75 0.00
C ASP A 324 23.79 13.78 0.78
N ARG A 325 23.53 12.47 0.60
CA ARG A 325 24.30 11.38 1.23
C ARG A 325 24.15 11.30 2.75
N ILE A 326 23.21 12.03 3.34
CA ILE A 326 22.87 11.97 4.76
C ILE A 326 21.55 11.21 4.90
N ILE A 327 21.52 10.15 5.70
CA ILE A 327 20.26 9.47 6.04
C ILE A 327 19.46 10.37 6.98
N GLU A 328 18.43 11.02 6.46
CA GLU A 328 17.61 11.97 7.20
C GLU A 328 16.48 11.31 7.99
N GLN A 329 16.09 10.10 7.58
CA GLN A 329 14.90 9.43 8.10
C GLN A 329 14.89 7.91 7.88
N GLY A 330 14.47 7.17 8.91
CA GLY A 330 14.02 5.78 8.77
C GLY A 330 12.53 5.68 8.46
N PHE A 331 12.14 4.59 7.79
CA PHE A 331 10.75 4.27 7.47
C PHE A 331 9.92 3.97 8.73
N TYR A 332 8.63 4.30 8.69
CA TYR A 332 7.67 4.00 9.76
C TYR A 332 6.46 3.26 9.20
N GLY A 333 6.38 1.96 9.49
CA GLY A 333 5.35 1.06 8.95
C GLY A 333 5.84 -0.35 8.71
N TRP A 334 5.06 -1.13 7.99
CA TRP A 334 5.40 -2.50 7.64
C TRP A 334 5.84 -2.61 6.19
N LEU A 335 6.93 -3.34 5.94
CA LEU A 335 7.36 -3.74 4.61
C LEU A 335 7.40 -5.27 4.53
N GLY A 336 6.71 -5.83 3.54
CA GLY A 336 6.69 -7.24 3.21
C GLY A 336 7.65 -7.58 2.07
N ASP A 337 7.38 -8.65 1.32
CA ASP A 337 8.20 -9.09 0.18
C ASP A 337 8.62 -7.93 -0.73
N ILE A 338 9.90 -7.90 -1.11
CA ILE A 338 10.45 -6.97 -2.11
C ILE A 338 11.16 -7.75 -3.20
N ARG A 339 10.78 -7.53 -4.47
CA ARG A 339 11.39 -8.19 -5.64
C ARG A 339 11.83 -7.15 -6.66
N ILE A 340 13.03 -7.34 -7.21
CA ILE A 340 13.56 -6.55 -8.31
C ILE A 340 13.86 -7.46 -9.48
N VAL A 341 13.35 -7.10 -10.66
CA VAL A 341 13.52 -7.83 -11.91
C VAL A 341 14.12 -6.90 -12.96
N SER A 342 15.13 -7.37 -13.69
CA SER A 342 15.85 -6.60 -14.72
C SER A 342 15.16 -6.54 -16.08
N ARG A 343 13.82 -6.52 -16.07
CA ARG A 343 12.97 -6.34 -17.25
C ARG A 343 11.57 -5.88 -16.80
N PRO A 344 10.77 -5.29 -17.69
CA PRO A 344 9.36 -5.08 -17.42
C PRO A 344 8.61 -6.40 -17.23
N LEU A 345 7.69 -6.41 -16.26
CA LEU A 345 6.71 -7.46 -16.05
C LEU A 345 5.30 -6.99 -16.44
N PRO A 346 4.46 -7.86 -17.04
CA PRO A 346 3.03 -7.62 -17.08
C PRO A 346 2.41 -7.80 -15.68
N VAL A 347 1.25 -7.17 -15.43
CA VAL A 347 0.52 -7.26 -14.16
C VAL A 347 0.26 -8.72 -13.75
N SER A 348 -0.02 -9.61 -14.71
CA SER A 348 -0.24 -11.04 -14.45
C SER A 348 0.98 -11.80 -13.91
N ALA A 349 2.15 -11.15 -13.86
CA ALA A 349 3.39 -11.72 -13.32
C ALA A 349 3.83 -11.02 -12.03
N PHE A 350 3.04 -10.07 -11.50
CA PHE A 350 3.30 -9.43 -10.22
C PHE A 350 3.20 -10.43 -9.07
N LEU A 351 3.79 -10.09 -7.93
CA LEU A 351 3.76 -10.92 -6.74
C LEU A 351 2.33 -11.13 -6.22
N ASN A 352 1.44 -10.13 -6.33
CA ASN A 352 0.05 -10.26 -5.88
C ASN A 352 -0.88 -11.01 -6.86
N ALA A 353 -0.45 -11.24 -8.11
CA ALA A 353 -1.24 -11.92 -9.15
C ALA A 353 -1.49 -13.40 -8.86
#